data_AF-A0A9P7BBF9-F1
#
_entry.id   AF-A0A9P7BBF9-F1
#
_cell.length_a   1.000
_cell.length_b   1.000
_cell.length_c   1.000
_cell.angle_alpha   90.00
_cell.angle_beta   90.00
_cell.angle_gamma   90.00
#
_symmetry.space_group_name_H-M   'P 1'
#
loop_
_entity.id
_entity.type
_entity.pdbx_description
1 polymer ?
#
loop_
_entity_poly.entity_id
_entity_poly.type
_entity_poly.pdbx_seq_one_letter_code
_entity_poly.pdbx_strand_id
1 'polypeptide(L)'
;MSDITSGHMAVPTAIPIPSVIIATSSAAWFYLHQGLSKLPGGHHVISYIEKATQDDPYRTAVEASLILYGIYYYLSKPQQKKGLQSNRPNLSKQEIDSLIDEWEPEPIVIPPINDKETQETYWRLSKIPIIENHGISKYIDFTRDDNKESFENVLNLASNNFLSLSETEEVLQVAKDTIKNYGVGACGPAGFYGNQDVHYNLEYTLAEFFGTESCCLYGQDFAVSSSVIPAFTKRGDVIVADDQVSLAVQNALQLSRSTVYYFQHNNMESLEELLEQLNDQERKENLPAIPRKFIVTEGLFHNSGDVAPLPQLVELKRKYKYRLFVDETLSLGVLGNTGRGLPEQFNLDRSTSIDITVGSMATAFGSSGGFVLGDTFMSEYQHIGSNAYCFSASLPAYTTTVVDKILHIMDNDNSTVLNLQKLSRTMFHFFNSRVQLNEYFNITSSEFSPVLHLELKESKRIERFGYSKDTLFTELANLQKRKISDVFIEPFENEEIFLQQIVDSILVNHNILISRHTIVLKQETLPIVPSLRISCTASMTEDELLTACENIITTINKLCTA
;
A
#
# COMPACT_ATOMS: atom_id res chain seq x y z
N MET A 1 -59.02 45.27 -14.23
CA MET A 1 -57.60 45.27 -13.84
C MET A 1 -57.40 44.02 -12.98
N SER A 2 -56.31 43.29 -13.20
CA SER A 2 -55.90 41.98 -12.63
C SER A 2 -56.60 40.71 -13.14
N ASP A 3 -55.97 40.08 -14.15
CA ASP A 3 -56.10 38.65 -14.46
C ASP A 3 -54.89 37.89 -13.91
N ILE A 4 -55.13 36.65 -13.51
CA ILE A 4 -54.24 35.77 -12.74
C ILE A 4 -53.31 34.97 -13.68
N THR A 5 -52.04 34.91 -13.28
CA THR A 5 -50.89 34.25 -13.91
C THR A 5 -50.94 32.72 -13.88
N SER A 6 -50.73 32.07 -15.03
CA SER A 6 -50.16 30.71 -15.13
C SER A 6 -49.08 30.69 -16.23
N GLY A 7 -47.82 30.53 -15.82
CA GLY A 7 -46.66 30.49 -16.71
C GLY A 7 -46.37 29.07 -17.17
N HIS A 8 -46.75 28.74 -18.41
CA HIS A 8 -46.27 27.55 -19.10
C HIS A 8 -44.89 27.81 -19.72
N MET A 9 -43.93 26.91 -19.44
CA MET A 9 -42.62 26.82 -20.09
C MET A 9 -42.75 26.80 -21.62
N ALA A 10 -42.17 27.79 -22.28
CA ALA A 10 -42.02 27.80 -23.73
C ALA A 10 -40.91 26.82 -24.16
N VAL A 11 -41.31 25.75 -24.85
CA VAL A 11 -40.39 24.87 -25.60
C VAL A 11 -39.90 25.66 -26.83
N PRO A 12 -38.60 25.65 -27.18
CA PRO A 12 -38.11 26.40 -28.32
C PRO A 12 -38.75 25.90 -29.63
N THR A 13 -39.28 26.83 -30.42
CA THR A 13 -39.85 26.56 -31.74
C THR A 13 -38.76 26.01 -32.67
N ALA A 14 -38.96 24.78 -33.15
CA ALA A 14 -38.04 24.11 -34.07
C ALA A 14 -37.74 24.98 -35.30
N ILE A 15 -36.45 25.04 -35.66
CA ILE A 15 -35.95 25.77 -36.83
C ILE A 15 -36.67 25.23 -38.08
N PRO A 16 -37.31 26.07 -38.91
CA PRO A 16 -37.97 25.60 -40.13
C PRO A 16 -36.94 25.02 -41.09
N ILE A 17 -37.06 23.72 -41.38
CA ILE A 17 -36.18 23.01 -42.31
C ILE A 17 -36.50 23.49 -43.73
N PRO A 18 -35.52 23.97 -44.52
CA PRO A 18 -35.73 24.39 -45.90
C PRO A 18 -36.45 23.32 -46.74
N SER A 19 -37.45 23.72 -47.53
CA SER A 19 -38.27 22.82 -48.36
C SER A 19 -37.46 21.98 -49.34
N VAL A 20 -36.33 22.51 -49.81
CA VAL A 20 -35.37 21.79 -50.67
C VAL A 20 -34.78 20.57 -49.95
N ILE A 21 -34.49 20.67 -48.65
CA ILE A 21 -33.94 19.57 -47.85
C ILE A 21 -34.99 18.47 -47.69
N ILE A 22 -36.25 18.83 -47.44
CA ILE A 22 -37.35 17.85 -47.30
C ILE A 22 -37.60 17.13 -48.63
N ALA A 23 -37.60 17.87 -49.74
CA ALA A 23 -37.81 17.28 -51.06
C ALA A 23 -36.66 16.33 -51.48
N THR A 24 -35.40 16.72 -51.24
CA THR A 24 -34.23 15.90 -51.60
C THR A 24 -34.09 14.68 -50.69
N SER A 25 -34.31 14.83 -49.38
CA SER A 25 -34.26 13.71 -48.43
C SER A 25 -35.40 12.72 -48.66
N SER A 26 -36.62 13.19 -48.95
CA SER A 26 -37.76 12.32 -49.29
C SER A 26 -37.52 11.56 -50.60
N ALA A 27 -37.01 12.24 -51.64
CA ALA A 27 -36.65 11.57 -52.90
C ALA A 27 -35.53 10.54 -52.69
N ALA A 28 -34.48 10.88 -51.94
CA ALA A 28 -33.39 9.97 -51.62
C ALA A 28 -33.89 8.74 -50.85
N TRP A 29 -34.74 8.93 -49.85
CA TRP A 29 -35.36 7.83 -49.10
C TRP A 29 -36.22 6.93 -49.99
N PHE A 30 -37.02 7.52 -50.88
CA PHE A 30 -37.85 6.77 -51.82
C PHE A 30 -37.02 5.83 -52.70
N TYR A 31 -35.95 6.33 -53.32
CA TYR A 31 -35.07 5.51 -54.15
C TYR A 31 -34.27 4.49 -53.33
N LEU A 32 -33.83 4.86 -52.13
CA LEU A 32 -33.14 3.95 -51.20
C LEU A 32 -34.06 2.78 -50.79
N HIS A 33 -35.30 3.08 -50.42
CA HIS A 33 -36.32 2.10 -50.07
C HIS A 33 -36.63 1.17 -51.24
N GLN A 34 -36.76 1.71 -52.45
CA GLN A 34 -37.00 0.93 -53.66
C GLN A 34 -35.80 0.03 -54.04
N GLY A 35 -34.57 0.48 -53.75
CA GLY A 35 -33.36 -0.32 -53.93
C GLY A 35 -33.24 -1.44 -52.89
N LEU A 36 -33.43 -1.12 -51.61
CA LEU A 36 -33.34 -2.06 -50.50
C LEU A 36 -34.42 -3.15 -50.58
N SER A 37 -35.64 -2.81 -50.98
CA SER A 37 -36.74 -3.78 -51.13
C SER A 37 -36.51 -4.81 -52.24
N LYS A 38 -35.59 -4.57 -53.19
CA LYS A 38 -35.21 -5.53 -54.24
C LYS A 38 -34.10 -6.51 -53.80
N LEU A 39 -33.42 -6.23 -52.69
CA LEU A 39 -32.35 -7.10 -52.17
C LEU A 39 -32.94 -8.20 -51.27
N PRO A 40 -32.48 -9.46 -51.39
CA PRO A 40 -32.89 -10.53 -50.47
C PRO A 40 -32.54 -10.14 -49.03
N GLY A 41 -33.56 -10.10 -48.15
CA GLY A 41 -33.40 -9.67 -46.74
C GLY A 41 -33.50 -8.16 -46.49
N GLY A 42 -33.64 -7.32 -47.53
CA GLY A 42 -33.70 -5.87 -47.37
C GLY A 42 -34.94 -5.36 -46.62
N HIS A 43 -36.02 -6.14 -46.57
CA HIS A 43 -37.20 -5.81 -45.75
C HIS A 43 -36.88 -5.71 -44.25
N HIS A 44 -35.94 -6.53 -43.74
CA HIS A 44 -35.54 -6.49 -42.33
C HIS A 44 -34.78 -5.20 -42.01
N VAL A 45 -33.95 -4.73 -42.94
CA VAL A 45 -33.20 -3.48 -42.83
C VAL A 45 -34.15 -2.28 -42.81
N ILE A 46 -35.15 -2.27 -43.69
CA ILE A 46 -36.17 -1.22 -43.73
C ILE A 46 -36.95 -1.19 -42.41
N SER A 47 -37.44 -2.35 -41.93
CA SER A 47 -38.17 -2.43 -40.65
C SER A 47 -37.31 -2.04 -39.45
N TYR A 48 -36.00 -2.31 -39.49
CA TYR A 48 -35.07 -1.88 -38.45
C TYR A 48 -34.92 -0.35 -38.44
N ILE A 49 -34.73 0.28 -39.60
CA ILE A 49 -34.58 1.74 -39.70
C ILE A 49 -35.86 2.47 -39.25
N GLU A 50 -37.04 1.97 -39.65
CA GLU A 50 -38.33 2.52 -39.23
C GLU A 50 -38.53 2.44 -37.70
N LYS A 51 -38.12 1.32 -37.08
CA LYS A 51 -38.18 1.16 -35.61
C LYS A 51 -37.12 1.98 -34.88
N ALA A 52 -35.93 2.12 -35.45
CA ALA A 52 -34.83 2.86 -34.83
C ALA A 52 -35.07 4.38 -34.80
N THR A 53 -35.78 4.91 -35.81
CA THR A 53 -36.09 6.35 -35.92
C THR A 53 -37.31 6.80 -35.11
N GLN A 54 -38.13 5.86 -34.61
CA GLN A 54 -39.40 6.20 -33.96
C GLN A 54 -39.25 6.92 -32.61
N ASP A 55 -38.15 6.72 -31.86
CA ASP A 55 -38.03 7.22 -30.49
C ASP A 55 -36.75 8.03 -30.17
N ASP A 56 -35.69 7.98 -31.00
CA ASP A 56 -34.47 8.78 -30.77
C ASP A 56 -33.62 8.98 -32.05
N PRO A 57 -33.62 10.20 -32.64
CA PRO A 57 -32.82 10.50 -33.83
C PRO A 57 -31.30 10.48 -33.54
N TYR A 58 -30.87 10.71 -32.29
CA TYR A 58 -29.46 10.70 -31.91
C TYR A 58 -28.87 9.29 -31.94
N ARG A 59 -29.61 8.31 -31.41
CA ARG A 59 -29.24 6.89 -31.48
C ARG A 59 -29.06 6.40 -32.92
N THR A 60 -29.96 6.78 -33.81
CA THR A 60 -29.87 6.42 -35.23
C THR A 60 -28.62 7.00 -35.88
N ALA A 61 -28.26 8.25 -35.54
CA ALA A 61 -27.03 8.89 -36.04
C ALA A 61 -25.76 8.18 -35.54
N VAL A 62 -25.74 7.75 -34.27
CA VAL A 62 -24.62 6.99 -33.69
C VAL A 62 -24.51 5.61 -34.34
N GLU A 63 -25.62 4.88 -34.51
CA GLU A 63 -25.63 3.57 -35.16
C GLU A 63 -25.19 3.66 -36.63
N ALA A 64 -25.67 4.66 -37.38
CA ALA A 64 -25.22 4.90 -38.75
C ALA A 64 -23.72 5.23 -38.82
N SER A 65 -23.22 6.01 -37.85
CA SER A 65 -21.79 6.33 -37.74
C SER A 65 -20.95 5.08 -37.42
N LEU A 66 -21.43 4.19 -36.56
CA LEU A 66 -20.77 2.92 -36.24
C LEU A 66 -20.77 1.95 -37.43
N ILE A 67 -21.86 1.89 -38.20
CA ILE A 67 -21.94 1.09 -39.43
C ILE A 67 -20.97 1.63 -40.49
N LEU A 68 -20.96 2.95 -40.72
CA LEU A 68 -20.01 3.59 -41.64
C LEU A 68 -18.57 3.38 -41.18
N TYR A 69 -18.30 3.48 -39.88
CA TYR A 69 -17.00 3.17 -39.30
C TYR A 69 -16.63 1.70 -39.49
N GLY A 70 -17.56 0.76 -39.29
CA GLY A 70 -17.34 -0.67 -39.51
C GLY A 70 -17.05 -1.01 -40.97
N ILE A 71 -17.80 -0.40 -41.91
CA ILE A 71 -17.54 -0.52 -43.36
C ILE A 71 -16.18 0.09 -43.70
N TYR A 72 -15.89 1.29 -43.20
CA TYR A 72 -14.58 1.93 -43.36
C TYR A 72 -13.47 1.04 -42.80
N TYR A 73 -13.63 0.47 -41.60
CA TYR A 73 -12.66 -0.41 -40.95
C TYR A 73 -12.45 -1.72 -41.72
N TYR A 74 -13.51 -2.28 -42.32
CA TYR A 74 -13.44 -3.51 -43.09
C TYR A 74 -12.83 -3.31 -44.49
N LEU A 75 -13.14 -2.18 -45.13
CA LEU A 75 -12.63 -1.82 -46.47
C LEU A 75 -11.24 -1.19 -46.43
N SER A 76 -10.95 -0.44 -45.38
CA SER A 76 -9.59 -0.09 -45.02
C SER A 76 -8.95 -1.41 -44.61
N LYS A 77 -8.24 -2.09 -45.53
CA LYS A 77 -7.33 -3.16 -45.13
C LYS A 77 -6.56 -2.57 -43.95
N PRO A 78 -6.75 -3.05 -42.70
CA PRO A 78 -5.90 -2.58 -41.64
C PRO A 78 -4.53 -2.89 -42.19
N GLN A 79 -3.68 -1.87 -42.36
CA GLN A 79 -2.26 -2.14 -42.53
C GLN A 79 -2.00 -3.10 -41.39
N GLN A 80 -1.76 -4.39 -41.71
CA GLN A 80 -1.24 -5.31 -40.74
C GLN A 80 -0.06 -4.52 -40.20
N LYS A 81 -0.18 -4.02 -38.97
CA LYS A 81 0.94 -3.37 -38.32
C LYS A 81 1.99 -4.45 -38.43
N LYS A 82 2.95 -4.20 -39.32
CA LYS A 82 4.05 -5.09 -39.61
C LYS A 82 4.67 -5.27 -38.24
N GLY A 83 4.35 -6.39 -37.58
CA GLY A 83 4.88 -6.66 -36.26
C GLY A 83 6.40 -6.62 -36.37
N LEU A 84 7.10 -6.50 -35.26
CA LEU A 84 8.56 -6.64 -35.23
C LEU A 84 9.06 -7.91 -35.95
N GLN A 85 8.20 -8.89 -36.21
CA GLN A 85 8.48 -10.11 -36.97
C GLN A 85 8.33 -10.00 -38.51
N SER A 86 7.93 -8.86 -39.05
CA SER A 86 7.71 -8.71 -40.51
C SER A 86 9.00 -8.59 -41.34
N ASN A 87 10.14 -8.37 -40.68
CA ASN A 87 11.48 -8.40 -41.26
C ASN A 87 12.25 -9.65 -40.80
N ARG A 88 11.62 -10.84 -40.78
CA ARG A 88 12.39 -12.07 -40.56
C ARG A 88 13.22 -12.35 -41.82
N PRO A 89 14.55 -12.43 -41.73
CA PRO A 89 15.35 -12.95 -42.83
C PRO A 89 14.86 -14.38 -43.16
N ASN A 90 14.89 -14.74 -44.44
CA ASN A 90 14.42 -16.03 -44.91
C ASN A 90 15.51 -17.08 -44.62
N LEU A 91 15.68 -17.43 -43.34
CA LEU A 91 16.71 -18.34 -42.86
C LEU A 91 16.32 -19.79 -43.17
N SER A 92 17.30 -20.57 -43.60
CA SER A 92 17.19 -22.02 -43.72
C SER A 92 17.09 -22.68 -42.35
N LYS A 93 16.59 -23.93 -42.30
CA LYS A 93 16.50 -24.68 -41.04
C LYS A 93 17.86 -24.83 -40.35
N GLN A 94 18.92 -25.02 -41.14
CA GLN A 94 20.28 -25.14 -40.61
C GLN A 94 20.76 -23.84 -39.99
N GLU A 95 20.48 -22.68 -40.60
CA GLU A 95 20.84 -21.38 -40.01
C GLU A 95 20.04 -21.08 -38.75
N ILE A 96 18.78 -21.52 -38.67
CA ILE A 96 17.98 -21.40 -37.44
C ILE A 96 18.58 -22.27 -36.34
N ASP A 97 18.92 -23.52 -36.63
CA ASP A 97 19.51 -24.43 -35.65
C ASP A 97 20.88 -23.92 -35.17
N SER A 98 21.72 -23.40 -36.08
CA SER A 98 23.00 -22.77 -35.70
C SER A 98 22.82 -21.51 -34.85
N LEU A 99 21.83 -20.66 -35.17
CA LEU A 99 21.54 -19.48 -34.35
C LEU A 99 21.01 -19.84 -32.97
N ILE A 100 20.27 -20.95 -32.83
CA ILE A 100 19.80 -21.44 -31.53
C ILE A 100 20.98 -22.02 -30.73
N ASP A 101 21.88 -22.76 -31.38
CA ASP A 101 23.07 -23.33 -30.76
C ASP A 101 24.08 -22.24 -30.33
N GLU A 102 24.16 -21.12 -31.07
CA GLU A 102 25.00 -19.96 -30.77
C GLU A 102 24.33 -18.94 -29.83
N TRP A 103 23.02 -19.07 -29.57
CA TRP A 103 22.30 -18.11 -28.74
C TRP A 103 22.60 -18.35 -27.26
N GLU A 104 23.36 -17.44 -26.67
CA GLU A 104 23.43 -17.30 -25.22
C GLU A 104 22.34 -16.32 -24.77
N PRO A 105 21.44 -16.71 -23.85
CA PRO A 105 20.50 -15.77 -23.27
C PRO A 105 21.27 -14.63 -22.62
N GLU A 106 20.91 -13.39 -22.96
CA GLU A 106 21.36 -12.26 -22.17
C GLU A 106 20.99 -12.52 -20.70
N PRO A 107 21.95 -12.40 -19.77
CA PRO A 107 21.64 -12.63 -18.38
C PRO A 107 20.59 -11.60 -17.94
N ILE A 108 19.59 -12.06 -17.19
CA ILE A 108 18.51 -11.21 -16.67
C ILE A 108 19.07 -10.03 -15.87
N VAL A 109 20.24 -10.24 -15.25
CA VAL A 109 21.01 -9.25 -14.53
C VAL A 109 22.40 -9.19 -15.15
N ILE A 110 22.80 -8.03 -15.64
CA ILE A 110 24.17 -7.79 -16.10
C ILE A 110 25.06 -7.94 -14.85
N PRO A 111 26.03 -8.87 -14.81
CA PRO A 111 26.95 -8.98 -13.68
C PRO A 111 27.66 -7.63 -13.48
N PRO A 112 28.19 -7.33 -12.27
CA PRO A 112 28.92 -6.10 -11.99
C PRO A 112 30.18 -6.01 -12.85
N ILE A 113 29.99 -5.56 -14.08
CA ILE A 113 31.01 -5.00 -14.95
C ILE A 113 31.26 -3.60 -14.39
N ASN A 114 32.43 -3.01 -14.66
CA ASN A 114 32.90 -1.69 -14.20
C ASN A 114 32.01 -0.48 -14.61
N ASP A 115 30.71 -0.69 -14.80
CA ASP A 115 29.71 0.33 -14.99
C ASP A 115 29.35 0.99 -13.65
N LYS A 116 29.24 2.32 -13.70
CA LYS A 116 29.00 3.17 -12.54
C LYS A 116 27.67 2.81 -11.86
N GLU A 117 26.65 2.50 -12.66
CA GLU A 117 25.29 2.20 -12.21
C GLU A 117 25.21 0.89 -11.39
N THR A 118 26.03 -0.11 -11.74
CA THR A 118 26.06 -1.37 -10.98
C THR A 118 26.77 -1.20 -9.64
N GLN A 119 27.84 -0.39 -9.58
CA GLN A 119 28.50 -0.03 -8.32
C GLN A 119 27.60 0.81 -7.41
N GLU A 120 26.80 1.70 -8.00
CA GLU A 120 25.88 2.62 -7.32
C GLU A 120 24.74 1.91 -6.57
N THR A 121 24.37 0.68 -6.98
CA THR A 121 23.29 -0.08 -6.32
C THR A 121 23.80 -1.26 -5.49
N TYR A 122 24.96 -1.82 -5.83
CA TYR A 122 25.52 -3.02 -5.18
C TYR A 122 25.76 -2.83 -3.68
N TRP A 123 26.09 -1.60 -3.24
CA TRP A 123 26.33 -1.32 -1.83
C TRP A 123 25.13 -1.65 -0.95
N ARG A 124 23.89 -1.59 -1.45
CA ARG A 124 22.71 -1.97 -0.65
C ARG A 124 22.72 -3.46 -0.34
N LEU A 125 22.99 -4.28 -1.36
CA LEU A 125 23.02 -5.74 -1.24
C LEU A 125 24.13 -6.21 -0.29
N SER A 126 25.32 -5.60 -0.39
CA SER A 126 26.43 -5.95 0.50
C SER A 126 26.16 -5.62 1.97
N LYS A 127 25.20 -4.74 2.26
CA LYS A 127 24.84 -4.32 3.62
C LYS A 127 23.67 -5.08 4.22
N ILE A 128 23.01 -5.97 3.47
CA ILE A 128 21.93 -6.81 3.98
C ILE A 128 22.51 -7.88 4.92
N PRO A 129 22.09 -7.94 6.20
CA PRO A 129 22.53 -8.98 7.12
C PRO A 129 21.81 -10.31 6.86
N ILE A 130 22.56 -11.42 6.91
CA ILE A 130 22.07 -12.80 6.90
C ILE A 130 22.22 -13.34 8.31
N ILE A 131 21.11 -13.49 9.02
CA ILE A 131 21.11 -13.99 10.40
C ILE A 131 21.42 -15.49 10.39
N GLU A 132 22.51 -15.89 11.03
CA GLU A 132 22.97 -17.29 11.04
C GLU A 132 22.37 -18.05 12.22
N ASN A 133 22.23 -17.38 13.36
CA ASN A 133 21.63 -17.93 14.55
C ASN A 133 20.52 -17.00 15.02
N HIS A 134 19.27 -17.41 14.80
CA HIS A 134 18.15 -16.92 15.59
C HIS A 134 18.23 -17.59 16.96
N GLY A 135 19.21 -17.17 17.76
CA GLY A 135 19.19 -17.44 19.18
C GLY A 135 17.98 -16.72 19.73
N ILE A 136 17.11 -17.44 20.44
CA ILE A 136 16.20 -16.90 21.45
C ILE A 136 16.93 -15.72 22.12
N SER A 137 16.46 -14.48 21.92
CA SER A 137 16.88 -13.21 22.53
C SER A 137 17.18 -12.05 21.55
N LYS A 138 17.14 -10.86 22.17
CA LYS A 138 17.66 -9.55 21.76
C LYS A 138 19.06 -9.49 21.10
N TYR A 139 19.88 -10.55 21.16
CA TYR A 139 21.23 -10.60 20.57
C TYR A 139 21.27 -11.55 19.38
N ILE A 140 21.91 -11.13 18.29
CA ILE A 140 21.98 -11.90 17.04
C ILE A 140 23.41 -12.09 16.55
N ASP A 141 23.62 -13.19 15.83
CA ASP A 141 24.82 -13.47 15.05
C ASP A 141 24.46 -13.40 13.56
N PHE A 142 25.22 -12.65 12.76
CA PHE A 142 24.95 -12.52 11.34
C PHE A 142 26.20 -12.26 10.51
N THR A 143 26.09 -12.57 9.22
CA THR A 143 27.08 -12.29 8.20
C THR A 143 26.54 -11.36 7.12
N ARG A 144 27.40 -10.63 6.42
CA ARG A 144 27.01 -9.80 5.26
C ARG A 144 28.15 -9.69 4.23
N ASP A 145 27.83 -9.08 3.09
CA ASP A 145 28.73 -8.97 1.92
C ASP A 145 29.33 -10.31 1.50
N ASP A 146 28.46 -11.29 1.21
CA ASP A 146 28.84 -12.65 0.83
C ASP A 146 29.78 -13.33 1.85
N ASN A 147 29.44 -13.22 3.14
CA ASN A 147 30.19 -13.74 4.29
C ASN A 147 31.58 -13.13 4.50
N LYS A 148 31.88 -11.95 3.93
CA LYS A 148 33.14 -11.24 4.17
C LYS A 148 33.18 -10.53 5.52
N GLU A 149 32.04 -10.09 6.01
CA GLU A 149 31.89 -9.49 7.34
C GLU A 149 31.05 -10.41 8.22
N SER A 150 31.51 -10.67 9.45
CA SER A 150 30.85 -11.52 10.43
C SER A 150 30.79 -10.81 11.77
N PHE A 151 29.63 -10.83 12.41
CA PHE A 151 29.39 -10.19 13.69
C PHE A 151 28.70 -11.18 14.63
N GLU A 152 29.18 -11.25 15.87
CA GLU A 152 28.66 -12.14 16.91
C GLU A 152 28.15 -11.31 18.09
N ASN A 153 27.09 -11.79 18.75
CA ASN A 153 26.50 -11.19 19.95
C ASN A 153 26.12 -9.71 19.78
N VAL A 154 25.50 -9.37 18.65
CA VAL A 154 25.12 -8.00 18.28
C VAL A 154 23.78 -7.63 18.92
N LEU A 155 23.70 -6.50 19.62
CA LEU A 155 22.43 -6.00 20.16
C LEU A 155 21.51 -5.57 19.00
N ASN A 156 20.35 -6.21 18.86
CA ASN A 156 19.45 -5.95 17.75
C ASN A 156 18.41 -4.87 18.08
N LEU A 157 18.67 -3.64 17.63
CA LEU A 157 17.74 -2.51 17.65
C LEU A 157 17.10 -2.25 16.26
N ALA A 158 17.07 -3.26 15.38
CA ALA A 158 16.45 -3.18 14.06
C ALA A 158 15.16 -4.02 13.95
N SER A 159 14.93 -4.94 14.89
CA SER A 159 13.82 -5.88 14.88
C SER A 159 12.44 -5.23 15.13
N ASN A 160 11.41 -5.77 14.47
CA ASN A 160 10.00 -5.47 14.74
C ASN A 160 9.34 -6.47 15.71
N ASN A 161 10.09 -7.44 16.27
CA ASN A 161 9.58 -8.39 17.26
C ASN A 161 9.40 -7.70 18.64
N PHE A 162 8.46 -6.76 18.72
CA PHE A 162 8.35 -5.83 19.85
C PHE A 162 8.13 -6.52 21.19
N LEU A 163 7.28 -7.54 21.25
CA LEU A 163 6.96 -8.24 22.50
C LEU A 163 7.92 -9.39 22.80
N SER A 164 8.63 -9.92 21.79
CA SER A 164 9.53 -11.07 21.91
C SER A 164 8.87 -12.34 22.50
N LEU A 165 7.53 -12.41 22.52
CA LEU A 165 6.78 -13.55 23.08
C LEU A 165 6.88 -14.81 22.21
N SER A 166 7.13 -14.65 20.91
CA SER A 166 7.32 -15.76 19.96
C SER A 166 8.51 -16.65 20.28
N GLU A 167 9.44 -16.17 21.12
CA GLU A 167 10.67 -16.87 21.49
C GLU A 167 10.56 -17.61 22.83
N THR A 168 9.39 -17.54 23.50
CA THR A 168 9.16 -18.22 24.79
C THR A 168 9.00 -19.73 24.59
N GLU A 169 9.49 -20.52 25.55
CA GLU A 169 9.45 -21.99 25.43
C GLU A 169 8.01 -22.53 25.26
N GLU A 170 7.02 -21.91 25.92
CA GLU A 170 5.62 -22.32 25.78
C GLU A 170 5.07 -22.09 24.37
N VAL A 171 5.44 -20.99 23.71
CA VAL A 171 5.03 -20.68 22.33
C VAL A 171 5.77 -21.58 21.33
N LEU A 172 7.07 -21.79 21.53
CA LEU A 172 7.87 -22.70 20.72
C LEU A 172 7.36 -24.14 20.80
N GLN A 173 6.90 -24.57 21.97
CA GLN A 173 6.32 -25.91 22.15
C GLN A 173 4.99 -26.05 21.39
N VAL A 174 4.12 -25.03 21.43
CA VAL A 174 2.89 -25.01 20.61
C VAL A 174 3.22 -25.14 19.12
N ALA A 175 4.23 -24.42 18.62
CA ALA A 175 4.65 -24.53 17.22
C ALA A 175 5.09 -25.97 16.87
N LYS A 176 5.93 -26.60 17.70
CA LYS A 176 6.43 -27.97 17.50
C LYS A 176 5.26 -28.98 17.47
N ASP A 177 4.32 -28.85 18.40
CA ASP A 177 3.16 -29.74 18.49
C ASP A 177 2.20 -29.55 17.31
N THR A 178 1.97 -28.31 16.87
CA THR A 178 1.16 -28.02 15.68
C THR A 178 1.80 -28.59 14.42
N ILE A 179 3.11 -28.41 14.21
CA ILE A 179 3.82 -28.98 13.04
C ILE A 179 3.68 -30.50 13.01
N LYS A 180 3.78 -31.16 14.16
CA LYS A 180 3.62 -32.62 14.27
C LYS A 180 2.22 -33.08 13.83
N ASN A 181 1.18 -32.29 14.09
CA ASN A 181 -0.21 -32.66 13.83
C ASN A 181 -0.73 -32.19 12.45
N TYR A 182 -0.29 -31.02 11.98
CA TYR A 182 -0.82 -30.33 10.80
C TYR A 182 0.19 -30.22 9.64
N GLY A 183 1.47 -30.53 9.88
CA GLY A 183 2.54 -30.33 8.91
C GLY A 183 3.01 -28.88 8.81
N VAL A 184 3.73 -28.57 7.73
CA VAL A 184 4.45 -27.29 7.56
C VAL A 184 3.71 -26.26 6.71
N GLY A 185 2.53 -26.58 6.17
CA GLY A 185 1.77 -25.66 5.32
C GLY A 185 0.41 -26.20 4.90
N ALA A 186 -0.50 -25.29 4.56
CA ALA A 186 -1.87 -25.61 4.15
C ALA A 186 -1.98 -26.13 2.69
N CYS A 187 -0.98 -25.86 1.84
CA CYS A 187 -0.92 -26.28 0.43
C CYS A 187 -2.14 -25.91 -0.44
N GLY A 188 -2.94 -24.94 -0.03
CA GLY A 188 -4.12 -24.49 -0.78
C GLY A 188 -4.56 -23.09 -0.38
N PRO A 189 -5.29 -22.39 -1.26
CA PRO A 189 -5.82 -21.06 -0.97
C PRO A 189 -7.05 -21.06 -0.05
N ALA A 190 -7.16 -19.99 0.76
CA ALA A 190 -8.23 -19.83 1.76
C ALA A 190 -9.63 -19.84 1.15
N GLY A 191 -9.82 -19.14 0.02
CA GLY A 191 -11.10 -19.07 -0.69
C GLY A 191 -11.60 -20.38 -1.32
N PHE A 192 -10.86 -21.49 -1.18
CA PHE A 192 -11.24 -22.79 -1.76
C PHE A 192 -11.17 -23.92 -0.73
N TYR A 193 -9.97 -24.43 -0.42
CA TYR A 193 -9.76 -25.62 0.42
C TYR A 193 -8.51 -25.52 1.31
N GLY A 194 -7.95 -24.32 1.47
CA GLY A 194 -6.75 -24.08 2.25
C GLY A 194 -6.98 -23.90 3.76
N ASN A 195 -8.17 -23.46 4.18
CA ASN A 195 -8.42 -23.21 5.59
C ASN A 195 -8.61 -24.50 6.39
N GLN A 196 -7.92 -24.55 7.52
CA GLN A 196 -8.02 -25.57 8.56
C GLN A 196 -8.72 -24.98 9.79
N ASP A 197 -9.16 -25.84 10.72
CA ASP A 197 -9.79 -25.46 11.99
C ASP A 197 -9.01 -24.38 12.77
N VAL A 198 -7.69 -24.50 12.84
CA VAL A 198 -6.81 -23.53 13.53
C VAL A 198 -6.90 -22.10 12.97
N HIS A 199 -7.24 -21.94 11.69
CA HIS A 199 -7.40 -20.62 11.07
C HIS A 199 -8.65 -19.93 11.59
N TYR A 200 -9.78 -20.66 11.60
CA TYR A 200 -11.06 -20.15 12.10
C TYR A 200 -11.01 -19.88 13.61
N ASN A 201 -10.31 -20.73 14.37
CA ASN A 201 -10.10 -20.49 15.80
C ASN A 201 -9.34 -19.18 16.02
N LEU A 202 -8.25 -18.95 15.27
CA LEU A 202 -7.51 -17.69 15.39
C LEU A 202 -8.34 -16.48 14.92
N GLU A 203 -9.14 -16.59 13.86
CA GLU A 203 -10.05 -15.50 13.44
C GLU A 203 -11.01 -15.11 14.57
N TYR A 204 -11.59 -16.10 15.27
CA TYR A 204 -12.44 -15.86 16.44
C TYR A 204 -11.64 -15.22 17.59
N THR A 205 -10.49 -15.77 17.96
CA THR A 205 -9.64 -15.22 19.04
C THR A 205 -9.22 -13.79 18.74
N LEU A 206 -8.84 -13.47 17.50
CA LEU A 206 -8.48 -12.11 17.08
C LEU A 206 -9.67 -11.15 17.18
N ALA A 207 -10.85 -11.55 16.70
CA ALA A 207 -12.05 -10.73 16.77
C ALA A 207 -12.45 -10.45 18.24
N GLU A 208 -12.41 -11.48 19.10
CA GLU A 208 -12.69 -11.35 20.53
C GLU A 208 -11.65 -10.45 21.23
N PHE A 209 -10.36 -10.70 20.99
CA PHE A 209 -9.27 -9.97 21.65
C PHE A 209 -9.30 -8.47 21.33
N PHE A 210 -9.56 -8.11 20.07
CA PHE A 210 -9.57 -6.72 19.62
C PHE A 210 -10.95 -6.04 19.67
N GLY A 211 -12.01 -6.78 20.01
CA GLY A 211 -13.36 -6.24 20.17
C GLY A 211 -14.04 -5.88 18.84
N THR A 212 -13.99 -6.78 17.86
CA THR A 212 -14.73 -6.66 16.60
C THR A 212 -15.64 -7.87 16.37
N GLU A 213 -16.57 -7.78 15.43
CA GLU A 213 -17.50 -8.88 15.16
C GLU A 213 -16.83 -10.05 14.44
N SER A 214 -15.88 -9.75 13.56
CA SER A 214 -15.24 -10.75 12.70
C SER A 214 -13.81 -10.36 12.34
N CYS A 215 -13.05 -11.36 11.89
CA CYS A 215 -11.68 -11.24 11.44
C CYS A 215 -11.46 -12.12 10.18
N CYS A 216 -10.60 -11.69 9.27
CA CYS A 216 -10.15 -12.47 8.12
C CYS A 216 -8.63 -12.60 8.10
N LEU A 217 -8.10 -13.81 7.98
CA LEU A 217 -6.65 -14.05 7.86
C LEU A 217 -6.12 -13.96 6.43
N TYR A 218 -4.85 -13.55 6.31
CA TYR A 218 -4.11 -13.45 5.07
C TYR A 218 -2.71 -14.07 5.18
N GLY A 219 -2.28 -14.73 4.11
CA GLY A 219 -0.98 -15.41 4.04
C GLY A 219 0.24 -14.48 4.13
N GLN A 220 0.10 -13.20 3.79
CA GLN A 220 1.17 -12.19 3.78
C GLN A 220 0.59 -10.85 4.20
N ASP A 221 1.21 -10.18 5.17
CA ASP A 221 0.76 -8.91 5.74
C ASP A 221 0.87 -7.73 4.76
N PHE A 222 1.99 -7.59 4.04
CA PHE A 222 2.18 -6.54 3.05
C PHE A 222 1.11 -6.54 1.93
N ALA A 223 0.57 -7.72 1.62
CA ALA A 223 -0.46 -7.89 0.59
C ALA A 223 -1.89 -7.62 1.10
N VAL A 224 -2.10 -7.43 2.41
CA VAL A 224 -3.44 -7.25 3.00
C VAL A 224 -4.09 -5.98 2.46
N SER A 225 -3.50 -4.82 2.73
CA SER A 225 -4.05 -3.53 2.32
C SER A 225 -4.33 -3.48 0.81
N SER A 226 -3.37 -3.96 0.01
CA SER A 226 -3.46 -4.01 -1.46
C SER A 226 -4.51 -4.97 -2.01
N SER A 227 -4.98 -5.90 -1.20
CA SER A 227 -6.06 -6.82 -1.55
C SER A 227 -7.41 -6.41 -0.96
N VAL A 228 -7.42 -5.69 0.16
CA VAL A 228 -8.63 -5.28 0.88
C VAL A 228 -9.26 -4.06 0.25
N ILE A 229 -8.51 -2.97 0.05
CA ILE A 229 -9.07 -1.72 -0.50
C ILE A 229 -9.74 -1.96 -1.87
N PRO A 230 -9.10 -2.66 -2.84
CA PRO A 230 -9.71 -2.90 -4.15
C PRO A 230 -10.90 -3.87 -4.12
N ALA A 231 -11.09 -4.66 -3.05
CA ALA A 231 -12.30 -5.47 -2.90
C ALA A 231 -13.53 -4.57 -2.71
N PHE A 232 -13.39 -3.51 -1.90
CA PHE A 232 -14.48 -2.61 -1.55
C PHE A 232 -14.63 -1.42 -2.49
N THR A 233 -13.61 -1.06 -3.25
CA THR A 233 -13.59 0.15 -4.07
C THR A 233 -13.40 -0.15 -5.55
N LYS A 234 -13.89 0.76 -6.40
CA LYS A 234 -13.74 0.69 -7.85
C LYS A 234 -13.60 2.09 -8.45
N ARG A 235 -13.47 2.16 -9.78
CA ARG A 235 -13.52 3.42 -10.53
C ARG A 235 -14.82 4.16 -10.23
N GLY A 236 -14.70 5.43 -9.86
CA GLY A 236 -15.82 6.30 -9.46
C GLY A 236 -16.00 6.41 -7.95
N ASP A 237 -15.37 5.55 -7.15
CA ASP A 237 -15.31 5.72 -5.69
C ASP A 237 -14.22 6.72 -5.30
N VAL A 238 -14.33 7.28 -4.08
CA VAL A 238 -13.45 8.32 -3.56
C VAL A 238 -12.70 7.83 -2.34
N ILE A 239 -11.40 8.04 -2.33
CA ILE A 239 -10.52 7.76 -1.20
C ILE A 239 -9.81 9.06 -0.81
N VAL A 240 -9.81 9.38 0.48
CA VAL A 240 -9.05 10.47 1.07
C VAL A 240 -7.98 9.83 1.97
N ALA A 241 -6.71 9.95 1.61
CA ALA A 241 -5.61 9.28 2.28
C ALA A 241 -4.64 10.28 2.91
N ASP A 242 -4.01 9.88 4.02
CA ASP A 242 -2.88 10.62 4.59
C ASP A 242 -1.68 10.58 3.63
N ASP A 243 -0.93 11.67 3.48
CA ASP A 243 0.18 11.78 2.52
C ASP A 243 1.51 11.15 2.98
N GLN A 244 1.51 10.46 4.13
CA GLN A 244 2.68 9.73 4.68
C GLN A 244 2.42 8.24 4.93
N VAL A 245 1.36 7.67 4.37
CA VAL A 245 1.07 6.23 4.50
C VAL A 245 2.19 5.34 3.90
N SER A 246 2.33 4.15 4.46
CA SER A 246 3.31 3.12 4.08
C SER A 246 3.16 2.66 2.63
N LEU A 247 4.22 2.04 2.12
CA LEU A 247 4.24 1.46 0.78
C LEU A 247 3.11 0.44 0.54
N ALA A 248 2.74 -0.34 1.55
CA ALA A 248 1.66 -1.32 1.45
C ALA A 248 0.31 -0.63 1.15
N VAL A 249 0.04 0.46 1.87
CA VAL A 249 -1.16 1.28 1.66
C VAL A 249 -1.08 2.06 0.35
N GLN A 250 0.07 2.61 -0.03
CA GLN A 250 0.25 3.27 -1.33
C GLN A 250 -0.06 2.33 -2.50
N ASN A 251 0.45 1.09 -2.44
CA ASN A 251 0.13 0.06 -3.44
C ASN A 251 -1.38 -0.24 -3.47
N ALA A 252 -2.04 -0.25 -2.31
CA ALA A 252 -3.48 -0.42 -2.22
C ALA A 252 -4.27 0.73 -2.88
N LEU A 253 -3.85 1.97 -2.64
CA LEU A 253 -4.43 3.16 -3.26
C LEU A 253 -4.28 3.11 -4.79
N GLN A 254 -3.12 2.71 -5.30
CA GLN A 254 -2.91 2.55 -6.74
C GLN A 254 -3.78 1.44 -7.34
N LEU A 255 -3.88 0.29 -6.66
CA LEU A 255 -4.65 -0.87 -7.13
C LEU A 255 -6.17 -0.68 -7.02
N SER A 256 -6.64 0.24 -6.16
CA SER A 256 -8.06 0.57 -5.98
C SER A 256 -8.74 1.04 -7.27
N ARG A 257 -7.97 1.73 -8.14
CA ARG A 257 -8.46 2.46 -9.33
C ARG A 257 -9.51 3.53 -9.00
N SER A 258 -9.63 3.90 -7.73
CA SER A 258 -10.50 4.97 -7.25
C SER A 258 -9.86 6.34 -7.47
N THR A 259 -10.64 7.39 -7.29
CA THR A 259 -10.09 8.76 -7.23
C THR A 259 -9.52 8.97 -5.84
N VAL A 260 -8.20 9.14 -5.75
CA VAL A 260 -7.48 9.33 -4.49
C VAL A 260 -7.13 10.80 -4.32
N TYR A 261 -7.49 11.36 -3.16
CA TYR A 261 -7.08 12.68 -2.71
C TYR A 261 -6.21 12.52 -1.46
N TYR A 262 -5.21 13.38 -1.31
CA TYR A 262 -4.33 13.37 -0.14
C TYR A 262 -4.59 14.58 0.74
N PHE A 263 -4.61 14.37 2.06
CA PHE A 263 -4.56 15.44 3.05
C PHE A 263 -3.20 15.44 3.73
N GLN A 264 -2.78 16.59 4.27
CA GLN A 264 -1.49 16.72 4.93
C GLN A 264 -1.41 15.81 6.16
N HIS A 265 -0.30 15.10 6.30
CA HIS A 265 -0.04 14.17 7.37
C HIS A 265 -0.47 14.66 8.76
N ASN A 266 -1.32 13.87 9.41
CA ASN A 266 -1.87 14.15 10.76
C ASN A 266 -2.54 15.52 10.94
N ASN A 267 -2.81 16.26 9.87
CA ASN A 267 -3.45 17.57 9.90
C ASN A 267 -4.97 17.45 9.66
N MET A 268 -5.74 17.50 10.75
CA MET A 268 -7.20 17.36 10.69
C MET A 268 -7.92 18.57 10.09
N GLU A 269 -7.31 19.76 10.12
CA GLU A 269 -7.85 20.94 9.44
C GLU A 269 -7.75 20.75 7.92
N SER A 270 -6.59 20.29 7.43
CA SER A 270 -6.40 19.94 6.01
C SER A 270 -7.38 18.84 5.55
N LEU A 271 -7.61 17.82 6.39
CA LEU A 271 -8.60 16.79 6.11
C LEU A 271 -10.01 17.37 6.04
N GLU A 272 -10.41 18.19 7.02
CA GLU A 272 -11.75 18.78 7.06
C GLU A 272 -12.01 19.68 5.85
N GLU A 273 -11.07 20.56 5.49
CA GLU A 273 -11.18 21.41 4.30
C GLU A 273 -11.37 20.59 3.02
N LEU A 274 -10.62 19.50 2.86
CA LEU A 274 -10.74 18.61 1.72
C LEU A 274 -12.10 17.89 1.70
N LEU A 275 -12.56 17.40 2.85
CA LEU A 275 -13.87 16.75 2.96
C LEU A 275 -15.03 17.70 2.65
N GLU A 276 -14.95 18.97 3.07
CA GLU A 276 -15.93 20.00 2.72
C GLU A 276 -15.97 20.25 1.21
N GLN A 277 -14.81 20.43 0.58
CA GLN A 277 -14.69 20.65 -0.86
C GLN A 277 -15.29 19.48 -1.66
N LEU A 278 -14.95 18.24 -1.29
CA LEU A 278 -15.45 17.04 -1.96
C LEU A 278 -16.97 16.87 -1.76
N ASN A 279 -17.48 17.16 -0.57
CA ASN A 279 -18.91 17.09 -0.29
C ASN A 279 -19.71 18.16 -1.07
N ASP A 280 -19.16 19.36 -1.24
CA ASP A 280 -19.77 20.40 -2.09
C ASP A 280 -19.68 20.09 -3.58
N GLN A 281 -18.61 19.43 -4.03
CA GLN A 281 -18.50 18.91 -5.39
C GLN A 281 -19.54 17.82 -5.65
N GLU A 282 -19.68 16.83 -4.75
CA GLU A 282 -20.67 15.75 -4.84
C GLU A 282 -22.10 16.29 -4.97
N ARG A 283 -22.45 17.32 -4.19
CA ARG A 283 -23.76 18.00 -4.25
C ARG A 283 -24.02 18.68 -5.60
N LYS A 284 -22.98 19.17 -6.27
CA LYS A 284 -23.09 19.87 -7.57
C LYS A 284 -23.20 18.88 -8.74
N GLU A 285 -22.49 17.76 -8.66
CA GLU A 285 -22.37 16.81 -9.76
C GLU A 285 -23.64 15.99 -10.02
N ASN A 286 -24.63 15.98 -9.09
CA ASN A 286 -25.89 15.25 -9.22
C ASN A 286 -25.67 13.81 -9.76
N LEU A 287 -24.70 13.10 -9.16
CA LEU A 287 -24.31 11.78 -9.61
C LEU A 287 -25.48 10.79 -9.49
N PRO A 288 -25.64 9.86 -10.45
CA PRO A 288 -26.74 8.89 -10.44
C PRO A 288 -26.65 7.89 -9.28
N ALA A 289 -25.47 7.75 -8.67
CA ALA A 289 -25.24 6.92 -7.49
C ALA A 289 -24.22 7.58 -6.56
N ILE A 290 -24.42 7.44 -5.26
CA ILE A 290 -23.49 7.92 -4.23
C ILE A 290 -22.24 7.03 -4.28
N PRO A 291 -21.03 7.59 -4.46
CA PRO A 291 -19.80 6.82 -4.47
C PRO A 291 -19.50 6.23 -3.09
N ARG A 292 -18.75 5.12 -3.05
CA ARG A 292 -18.16 4.67 -1.79
C ARG A 292 -17.04 5.63 -1.41
N LYS A 293 -16.95 5.92 -0.11
CA LYS A 293 -16.08 6.97 0.44
C LYS A 293 -15.28 6.43 1.61
N PHE A 294 -13.95 6.48 1.51
CA PHE A 294 -13.02 6.02 2.54
C PHE A 294 -12.05 7.12 2.94
N ILE A 295 -11.79 7.21 4.25
CA ILE A 295 -10.60 7.86 4.81
C ILE A 295 -9.60 6.74 5.10
N VAL A 296 -8.35 6.89 4.66
CA VAL A 296 -7.28 5.89 4.79
C VAL A 296 -6.10 6.51 5.55
N THR A 297 -5.67 5.86 6.62
CA THR A 297 -4.55 6.30 7.47
C THR A 297 -3.90 5.11 8.18
N GLU A 298 -2.88 5.36 9.00
CA GLU A 298 -2.21 4.37 9.84
C GLU A 298 -2.42 4.70 11.32
N GLY A 299 -2.40 3.71 12.20
CA GLY A 299 -2.50 3.95 13.64
C GLY A 299 -1.20 4.45 14.23
N LEU A 300 -0.12 3.72 13.97
CA LEU A 300 1.25 4.13 14.21
C LEU A 300 1.98 4.09 12.87
N PHE A 301 2.39 5.25 12.37
CA PHE A 301 2.89 5.38 11.00
C PHE A 301 4.23 4.66 10.82
N HIS A 302 4.32 3.86 9.78
CA HIS A 302 5.52 3.08 9.47
C HIS A 302 6.75 3.96 9.13
N ASN A 303 6.51 5.12 8.52
CA ASN A 303 7.59 5.96 7.99
C ASN A 303 8.08 7.02 8.99
N SER A 304 7.19 7.51 9.85
CA SER A 304 7.44 8.60 10.81
C SER A 304 7.42 8.14 12.27
N GLY A 305 6.72 7.04 12.59
CA GLY A 305 6.56 6.54 13.96
C GLY A 305 5.65 7.39 14.85
N ASP A 306 4.86 8.31 14.30
CA ASP A 306 3.87 9.08 15.04
C ASP A 306 2.49 8.43 15.00
N VAL A 307 1.56 8.96 15.81
CA VAL A 307 0.27 8.32 16.11
C VAL A 307 -0.86 9.17 15.53
N ALA A 308 -1.77 8.53 14.79
CA ALA A 308 -2.90 9.24 14.20
C ALA A 308 -3.89 9.80 15.25
N PRO A 309 -4.45 11.00 15.04
CA PRO A 309 -5.44 11.62 15.92
C PRO A 309 -6.83 10.98 15.74
N LEU A 310 -7.00 9.74 16.22
CA LEU A 310 -8.21 8.93 16.02
C LEU A 310 -9.51 9.63 16.47
N PRO A 311 -9.59 10.34 17.61
CA PRO A 311 -10.83 11.01 18.02
C PRO A 311 -11.36 11.98 16.96
N GLN A 312 -10.49 12.82 16.40
CA GLN A 312 -10.85 13.77 15.35
C GLN A 312 -11.20 13.06 14.03
N LEU A 313 -10.47 12.01 13.66
CA LEU A 313 -10.79 11.18 12.50
C LEU A 313 -12.20 10.58 12.60
N VAL A 314 -12.57 10.08 13.79
CA VAL A 314 -13.90 9.50 14.05
C VAL A 314 -14.99 10.58 13.98
N GLU A 315 -14.72 11.80 14.45
CA GLU A 315 -15.64 12.93 14.32
C GLU A 315 -15.88 13.27 12.84
N LEU A 316 -14.80 13.48 12.09
CA LEU A 316 -14.85 13.86 10.67
C LEU A 316 -15.50 12.76 9.81
N LYS A 317 -15.14 11.48 10.02
CA LYS A 317 -15.77 10.38 9.27
C LYS A 317 -17.29 10.36 9.49
N ARG A 318 -17.75 10.61 10.72
CA ARG A 318 -19.18 10.60 11.09
C ARG A 318 -19.90 11.84 10.54
N LYS A 319 -19.25 13.01 10.54
CA LYS A 319 -19.76 14.26 9.98
C LYS A 319 -19.98 14.14 8.47
N TYR A 320 -18.99 13.65 7.74
CA TYR A 320 -18.99 13.60 6.26
C TYR A 320 -19.43 12.25 5.66
N LYS A 321 -19.76 11.25 6.50
CA LYS A 321 -20.22 9.91 6.10
C LYS A 321 -19.20 9.12 5.28
N TYR A 322 -17.96 9.11 5.76
CA TYR A 322 -16.87 8.28 5.24
C TYR A 322 -16.68 7.03 6.12
N ARG A 323 -16.22 5.94 5.51
CA ARG A 323 -15.67 4.79 6.24
C ARG A 323 -14.21 5.07 6.57
N LEU A 324 -13.72 4.56 7.68
CA LEU A 324 -12.34 4.70 8.12
C LEU A 324 -11.63 3.35 7.99
N PHE A 325 -10.58 3.35 7.18
CA PHE A 325 -9.60 2.27 7.05
C PHE A 325 -8.33 2.69 7.80
N VAL A 326 -7.89 1.87 8.76
CA VAL A 326 -6.67 2.13 9.53
C VAL A 326 -5.74 0.92 9.42
N ASP A 327 -4.52 1.15 8.97
CA ASP A 327 -3.44 0.17 9.07
C ASP A 327 -2.80 0.24 10.46
N GLU A 328 -2.94 -0.82 11.25
CA GLU A 328 -2.43 -0.94 12.62
C GLU A 328 -1.28 -1.95 12.74
N THR A 329 -0.57 -2.21 11.65
CA THR A 329 0.58 -3.13 11.57
C THR A 329 1.62 -2.89 12.67
N LEU A 330 1.90 -1.63 13.04
CA LEU A 330 2.86 -1.29 14.10
C LEU A 330 2.22 -0.90 15.43
N SER A 331 0.88 -0.72 15.49
CA SER A 331 0.19 -0.28 16.71
C SER A 331 -0.44 -1.42 17.51
N LEU A 332 -0.86 -2.52 16.87
CA LEU A 332 -1.37 -3.69 17.59
C LEU A 332 -0.23 -4.36 18.38
N GLY A 333 -0.51 -4.70 19.64
CA GLY A 333 0.48 -5.16 20.61
C GLY A 333 1.34 -4.05 21.22
N VAL A 334 1.11 -2.78 20.85
CA VAL A 334 1.96 -1.64 21.24
C VAL A 334 1.16 -0.53 21.90
N LEU A 335 0.14 -0.01 21.23
CA LEU A 335 -0.66 1.12 21.72
C LEU A 335 -1.81 0.64 22.63
N GLY A 336 -2.22 1.50 23.56
CA GLY A 336 -3.25 1.18 24.56
C GLY A 336 -2.71 0.41 25.76
N ASN A 337 -3.44 0.45 26.88
CA ASN A 337 -2.98 -0.13 28.15
C ASN A 337 -2.71 -1.64 28.09
N THR A 338 -3.38 -2.35 27.17
CA THR A 338 -3.25 -3.80 26.99
C THR A 338 -2.76 -4.17 25.59
N GLY A 339 -2.26 -3.20 24.83
CA GLY A 339 -1.75 -3.43 23.48
C GLY A 339 -2.85 -3.68 22.45
N ARG A 340 -4.10 -3.29 22.72
CA ARG A 340 -5.23 -3.50 21.79
C ARG A 340 -5.28 -2.46 20.67
N GLY A 341 -4.30 -1.56 20.59
CA GLY A 341 -4.08 -0.65 19.47
C GLY A 341 -4.62 0.75 19.68
N LEU A 342 -4.76 1.49 18.58
CA LEU A 342 -5.08 2.91 18.53
C LEU A 342 -6.41 3.28 19.23
N PRO A 343 -7.53 2.55 19.07
CA PRO A 343 -8.77 2.86 19.78
C PRO A 343 -8.60 2.82 21.31
N GLU A 344 -7.90 1.82 21.82
CA GLU A 344 -7.66 1.67 23.26
C GLU A 344 -6.83 2.84 23.81
N GLN A 345 -5.84 3.31 23.06
CA GLN A 345 -5.03 4.48 23.43
C GLN A 345 -5.88 5.74 23.70
N PHE A 346 -7.00 5.88 23.00
CA PHE A 346 -7.92 7.02 23.15
C PHE A 346 -9.21 6.67 23.92
N ASN A 347 -9.30 5.50 24.54
CA ASN A 347 -10.50 4.98 25.22
C ASN A 347 -11.75 4.97 24.30
N LEU A 348 -11.54 4.65 23.02
CA LEU A 348 -12.59 4.50 22.03
C LEU A 348 -12.86 3.03 21.77
N ASP A 349 -14.13 2.71 21.53
CA ASP A 349 -14.53 1.37 21.10
C ASP A 349 -14.14 1.15 19.63
N ARG A 350 -13.42 0.06 19.35
CA ARG A 350 -12.90 -0.26 18.00
C ARG A 350 -14.03 -0.41 17.00
N SER A 351 -15.04 -1.22 17.33
CA SER A 351 -16.16 -1.58 16.44
C SER A 351 -16.95 -0.36 15.93
N THR A 352 -17.04 0.70 16.73
CA THR A 352 -17.75 1.94 16.36
C THR A 352 -16.85 3.05 15.82
N SER A 353 -15.54 2.92 15.97
CA SER A 353 -14.55 3.95 15.62
C SER A 353 -13.85 3.68 14.30
N ILE A 354 -13.49 2.42 14.01
CA ILE A 354 -12.77 2.03 12.79
C ILE A 354 -13.63 1.00 12.03
N ASP A 355 -13.85 1.22 10.73
CA ASP A 355 -14.68 0.32 9.92
C ASP A 355 -13.87 -0.88 9.40
N ILE A 356 -12.59 -0.65 9.07
CA ILE A 356 -11.65 -1.69 8.64
C ILE A 356 -10.31 -1.45 9.33
N THR A 357 -9.85 -2.41 10.13
CA THR A 357 -8.50 -2.40 10.71
C THR A 357 -7.66 -3.46 10.03
N VAL A 358 -6.50 -3.09 9.49
CA VAL A 358 -5.48 -4.05 9.05
C VAL A 358 -4.49 -4.28 10.19
N GLY A 359 -4.10 -5.53 10.40
CA GLY A 359 -3.08 -5.93 11.37
C GLY A 359 -2.06 -6.89 10.76
N SER A 360 -0.86 -6.92 11.35
CA SER A 360 0.19 -7.88 11.01
C SER A 360 0.42 -8.82 12.18
N MET A 361 0.74 -10.08 11.87
CA MET A 361 1.25 -11.05 12.84
C MET A 361 2.78 -11.09 12.90
N ALA A 362 3.46 -10.46 11.94
CA ALA A 362 4.91 -10.50 11.82
C ALA A 362 5.64 -9.53 12.76
N THR A 363 4.94 -8.54 13.30
CA THR A 363 5.51 -7.50 14.16
C THR A 363 5.43 -7.90 15.64
N ALA A 364 4.48 -7.35 16.40
CA ALA A 364 4.37 -7.55 17.85
C ALA A 364 4.20 -9.03 18.24
N PHE A 365 3.55 -9.85 17.40
CA PHE A 365 3.33 -11.27 17.67
C PHE A 365 4.44 -12.19 17.15
N GLY A 366 5.42 -11.66 16.40
CA GLY A 366 6.61 -12.42 15.98
C GLY A 366 6.33 -13.71 15.21
N SER A 367 5.24 -13.73 14.41
CA SER A 367 4.82 -14.85 13.56
C SER A 367 4.87 -14.44 12.07
N SER A 368 3.95 -14.91 11.23
CA SER A 368 3.86 -14.51 9.82
C SER A 368 2.41 -14.45 9.35
N GLY A 369 2.13 -13.54 8.42
CA GLY A 369 0.80 -13.27 7.89
C GLY A 369 0.19 -11.98 8.43
N GLY A 370 -0.98 -11.62 7.90
CA GLY A 370 -1.75 -10.48 8.35
C GLY A 370 -3.21 -10.83 8.54
N PHE A 371 -3.98 -9.86 9.02
CA PHE A 371 -5.39 -10.04 9.28
C PHE A 371 -6.16 -8.72 9.15
N VAL A 372 -7.48 -8.83 9.02
CA VAL A 372 -8.37 -7.68 8.91
C VAL A 372 -9.50 -7.84 9.92
N LEU A 373 -9.68 -6.83 10.77
CA LEU A 373 -10.77 -6.77 11.74
C LEU A 373 -11.86 -5.83 11.24
N GLY A 374 -13.11 -6.18 11.53
CA GLY A 374 -14.26 -5.31 11.32
C GLY A 374 -15.57 -6.04 11.55
N ASP A 375 -16.61 -5.63 10.81
CA ASP A 375 -17.92 -6.25 10.92
C ASP A 375 -18.02 -7.58 10.13
N THR A 376 -19.07 -8.34 10.43
CA THR A 376 -19.31 -9.64 9.80
C THR A 376 -19.53 -9.52 8.30
N PHE A 377 -20.29 -8.52 7.84
CA PHE A 377 -20.62 -8.32 6.43
C PHE A 377 -19.40 -7.93 5.59
N MET A 378 -18.52 -7.10 6.16
CA MET A 378 -17.23 -6.72 5.62
C MET A 378 -16.38 -7.97 5.39
N SER A 379 -16.28 -8.82 6.41
CA SER A 379 -15.49 -10.06 6.36
C SER A 379 -16.02 -11.05 5.32
N GLU A 380 -17.33 -11.29 5.31
CA GLU A 380 -17.97 -12.17 4.31
C GLU A 380 -17.77 -11.67 2.88
N TYR A 381 -17.89 -10.36 2.66
CA TYR A 381 -17.67 -9.76 1.35
C TYR A 381 -16.19 -9.88 0.92
N GLN A 382 -15.27 -9.74 1.87
CA GLN A 382 -13.84 -9.85 1.64
C GLN A 382 -13.42 -11.27 1.25
N HIS A 383 -14.01 -12.30 1.87
CA HIS A 383 -13.76 -13.72 1.55
C HIS A 383 -13.99 -14.08 0.08
N ILE A 384 -14.90 -13.37 -0.61
CA ILE A 384 -15.21 -13.61 -2.02
C ILE A 384 -14.61 -12.57 -2.97
N GLY A 385 -14.24 -11.39 -2.45
CA GLY A 385 -13.80 -10.24 -3.24
C GLY A 385 -12.30 -9.95 -3.20
N SER A 386 -11.56 -10.48 -2.22
CA SER A 386 -10.16 -10.14 -1.99
C SER A 386 -9.21 -11.12 -2.68
N ASN A 387 -8.38 -10.63 -3.61
CA ASN A 387 -7.51 -11.48 -4.43
C ASN A 387 -6.48 -12.28 -3.62
N ALA A 388 -5.83 -11.68 -2.63
CA ALA A 388 -4.87 -12.35 -1.77
C ALA A 388 -5.53 -13.39 -0.85
N TYR A 389 -6.81 -13.23 -0.51
CA TYR A 389 -7.57 -14.25 0.21
C TYR A 389 -7.96 -15.42 -0.71
N CYS A 390 -8.49 -15.10 -1.89
CA CYS A 390 -8.98 -16.11 -2.83
C CYS A 390 -7.86 -16.90 -3.49
N PHE A 391 -6.74 -16.27 -3.87
CA PHE A 391 -5.75 -16.86 -4.78
C PHE A 391 -4.36 -17.07 -4.18
N SER A 392 -4.15 -16.74 -2.90
CA SER A 392 -2.92 -17.06 -2.18
C SER A 392 -3.12 -18.23 -1.23
N ALA A 393 -2.07 -19.01 -1.00
CA ALA A 393 -2.10 -20.10 -0.03
C ALA A 393 -2.42 -19.58 1.39
N SER A 394 -3.21 -20.34 2.14
CA SER A 394 -3.45 -20.10 3.56
C SER A 394 -2.15 -20.21 4.36
N LEU A 395 -2.17 -19.63 5.55
CA LEU A 395 -1.04 -19.64 6.47
C LEU A 395 -0.66 -21.07 6.88
N PRO A 396 0.62 -21.34 7.19
CA PRO A 396 0.96 -22.56 7.90
C PRO A 396 0.25 -22.63 9.25
N ALA A 397 -0.29 -23.79 9.61
CA ALA A 397 -1.04 -23.99 10.86
C ALA A 397 -0.29 -23.47 12.10
N TYR A 398 1.01 -23.73 12.18
CA TYR A 398 1.82 -23.33 13.34
C TYR A 398 1.91 -21.82 13.52
N THR A 399 1.87 -21.02 12.44
CA THR A 399 1.90 -19.55 12.57
C THR A 399 0.62 -19.05 13.22
N THR A 400 -0.50 -19.72 12.95
CA THR A 400 -1.80 -19.37 13.55
C THR A 400 -1.88 -19.73 15.04
N THR A 401 -1.51 -20.97 15.40
CA THR A 401 -1.57 -21.43 16.81
C THR A 401 -0.57 -20.71 17.71
N VAL A 402 0.56 -20.26 17.16
CA VAL A 402 1.54 -19.43 17.89
C VAL A 402 0.92 -18.09 18.27
N VAL A 403 0.25 -17.42 17.34
CA VAL A 403 -0.39 -16.12 17.61
C VAL A 403 -1.55 -16.29 18.58
N ASP A 404 -2.36 -17.33 18.42
CA ASP A 404 -3.43 -17.68 19.37
C ASP A 404 -2.90 -17.82 20.81
N LYS A 405 -1.81 -18.57 20.99
CA LYS A 405 -1.13 -18.71 22.28
C LYS A 405 -0.61 -17.37 22.82
N ILE A 406 -0.04 -16.52 21.96
CA ILE A 406 0.47 -15.19 22.34
C ILE A 406 -0.68 -14.28 22.81
N LEU A 407 -1.81 -14.28 22.10
CA LEU A 407 -2.99 -13.51 22.50
C LEU A 407 -3.51 -13.94 23.87
N HIS A 408 -3.53 -15.25 24.15
CA HIS A 408 -3.87 -15.76 25.48
C HIS A 408 -2.84 -15.35 26.55
N ILE A 409 -1.55 -15.30 26.24
CA ILE A 409 -0.54 -14.79 27.19
C ILE A 409 -0.83 -13.32 27.51
N MET A 410 -1.04 -12.49 26.48
CA MET A 410 -1.32 -11.06 26.63
C MET A 410 -2.61 -10.78 27.42
N ASP A 411 -3.67 -11.56 27.17
CA ASP A 411 -4.94 -11.37 27.87
C ASP A 411 -4.84 -11.72 29.37
N ASN A 412 -3.98 -12.69 29.71
CA ASN A 412 -3.71 -13.06 31.10
C ASN A 412 -2.70 -12.13 31.80
N ASP A 413 -1.66 -11.67 31.10
CA ASP A 413 -0.62 -10.80 31.62
C ASP A 413 -0.15 -9.77 30.58
N ASN A 414 -0.37 -8.49 30.90
CA ASN A 414 0.03 -7.35 30.07
C ASN A 414 1.42 -6.78 30.43
N SER A 415 2.18 -7.44 31.31
CA SER A 415 3.48 -6.95 31.78
C SER A 415 4.47 -6.68 30.64
N THR A 416 4.48 -7.50 29.59
CA THR A 416 5.33 -7.35 28.41
C THR A 416 5.01 -6.07 27.63
N VAL A 417 3.73 -5.77 27.43
CA VAL A 417 3.27 -4.54 26.75
C VAL A 417 3.66 -3.31 27.56
N LEU A 418 3.42 -3.34 28.88
CA LEU A 418 3.77 -2.23 29.77
C LEU A 418 5.30 -2.01 29.81
N ASN A 419 6.09 -3.08 29.79
CA ASN A 419 7.55 -2.95 29.74
C ASN A 419 8.01 -2.35 28.40
N LEU A 420 7.46 -2.80 27.27
CA LEU A 420 7.74 -2.19 25.97
C LEU A 420 7.45 -0.69 25.99
N GLN A 421 6.26 -0.29 26.43
CA GLN A 421 5.86 1.12 26.49
C GLN A 421 6.77 1.95 27.41
N LYS A 422 7.22 1.38 28.54
CA LYS A 422 8.21 2.01 29.41
C LYS A 422 9.51 2.26 28.64
N LEU A 423 10.04 1.25 27.96
CA LEU A 423 11.28 1.35 27.17
C LEU A 423 11.15 2.32 26.00
N SER A 424 10.02 2.32 25.28
CA SER A 424 9.72 3.28 24.21
C SER A 424 9.81 4.73 24.70
N ARG A 425 9.17 5.03 25.84
CA ARG A 425 9.22 6.37 26.46
C ARG A 425 10.62 6.72 26.93
N THR A 426 11.32 5.78 27.57
CA THR A 426 12.70 5.99 28.02
C THR A 426 13.60 6.32 26.82
N MET A 427 13.53 5.56 25.74
CA MET A 427 14.27 5.81 24.50
C MET A 427 13.92 7.19 23.91
N PHE A 428 12.63 7.48 23.72
CA PHE A 428 12.17 8.75 23.16
C PHE A 428 12.67 9.95 23.98
N HIS A 429 12.46 9.95 25.30
CA HIS A 429 12.91 11.04 26.17
C HIS A 429 14.43 11.16 26.20
N PHE A 430 15.15 10.04 26.16
CA PHE A 430 16.61 10.04 26.13
C PHE A 430 17.13 10.77 24.88
N PHE A 431 16.64 10.41 23.70
CA PHE A 431 17.01 11.09 22.45
C PHE A 431 16.55 12.56 22.43
N ASN A 432 15.30 12.83 22.81
CA ASN A 432 14.74 14.19 22.79
C ASN A 432 15.45 15.16 23.77
N SER A 433 16.04 14.65 24.85
CA SER A 433 16.81 15.46 25.81
C SER A 433 18.17 15.93 25.29
N ARG A 434 18.69 15.38 24.17
CA ARG A 434 20.03 15.69 23.66
C ARG A 434 20.02 16.82 22.65
N VAL A 435 20.37 18.02 23.11
CA VAL A 435 20.39 19.25 22.33
C VAL A 435 21.27 19.13 21.06
N GLN A 436 22.39 18.41 21.13
CA GLN A 436 23.30 18.27 19.98
C GLN A 436 22.66 17.51 18.81
N LEU A 437 21.87 16.47 19.11
CA LEU A 437 21.20 15.70 18.07
C LEU A 437 20.16 16.55 17.32
N ASN A 438 19.46 17.41 18.07
CA ASN A 438 18.47 18.35 17.53
C ASN A 438 19.09 19.38 16.58
N GLU A 439 20.41 19.51 16.46
CA GLU A 439 21.02 20.35 15.42
C GLU A 439 20.92 19.70 14.04
N TYR A 440 20.95 18.37 13.97
CA TYR A 440 21.07 17.62 12.71
C TYR A 440 19.80 16.86 12.33
N PHE A 441 19.12 16.27 13.31
CA PHE A 441 17.96 15.39 13.08
C PHE A 441 16.68 15.94 13.73
N ASN A 442 15.56 15.58 13.13
CA ASN A 442 14.22 15.67 13.71
C ASN A 442 13.82 14.27 14.19
N ILE A 443 13.31 14.20 15.42
CA ILE A 443 12.63 12.99 15.92
C ILE A 443 11.18 13.11 15.47
N THR A 444 10.78 12.28 14.50
CA THR A 444 9.40 12.31 13.97
C THR A 444 8.45 11.44 14.78
N SER A 445 8.99 10.42 15.46
CA SER A 445 8.19 9.42 16.17
C SER A 445 7.55 9.94 17.46
N SER A 446 6.44 9.34 17.87
CA SER A 446 5.81 9.58 19.17
C SER A 446 6.54 8.86 20.31
N GLU A 447 6.36 9.32 21.54
CA GLU A 447 6.84 8.65 22.76
C GLU A 447 6.23 7.25 22.97
N PHE A 448 5.09 6.98 22.33
CA PHE A 448 4.43 5.67 22.36
C PHE A 448 5.03 4.68 21.36
N SER A 449 5.82 5.17 20.39
CA SER A 449 6.39 4.33 19.35
C SER A 449 7.57 3.52 19.86
N PRO A 450 7.58 2.18 19.69
CA PRO A 450 8.76 1.35 19.96
C PRO A 450 9.83 1.53 18.89
N VAL A 451 9.51 2.22 17.81
CA VAL A 451 10.41 2.55 16.70
C VAL A 451 10.63 4.06 16.67
N LEU A 452 11.85 4.47 16.99
CA LEU A 452 12.28 5.86 16.91
C LEU A 452 12.84 6.14 15.51
N HIS A 453 12.36 7.23 14.92
CA HIS A 453 12.77 7.69 13.60
C HIS A 453 13.58 8.99 13.74
N LEU A 454 14.80 8.99 13.18
CA LEU A 454 15.64 10.17 13.07
C LEU A 454 15.71 10.58 11.60
N GLU A 455 14.94 11.59 11.24
CA GLU A 455 14.97 12.20 9.91
C GLU A 455 15.98 13.35 9.89
N LEU A 456 16.85 13.43 8.88
CA LEU A 456 17.74 14.58 8.75
C LEU A 456 16.92 15.87 8.58
N LYS A 457 17.30 16.94 9.29
CA LYS A 457 16.65 18.24 9.15
C LYS A 457 16.75 18.72 7.71
N GLU A 458 15.65 19.27 7.19
CA GLU A 458 15.59 19.78 5.82
C GLU A 458 16.71 20.79 5.50
N SER A 459 17.02 21.70 6.43
CA SER A 459 18.12 22.65 6.25
C SER A 459 19.48 21.96 6.08
N LYS A 460 19.74 20.89 6.85
CA LYS A 460 20.97 20.10 6.77
C LYS A 460 21.01 19.20 5.54
N ARG A 461 19.87 18.67 5.13
CA ARG A 461 19.71 17.92 3.88
C ARG A 461 20.03 18.79 2.66
N ILE A 462 19.48 20.01 2.62
CA ILE A 462 19.75 20.98 1.55
C ILE A 462 21.23 21.40 1.58
N GLU A 463 21.78 21.70 2.76
CA GLU A 463 23.19 22.10 2.93
C GLU A 463 24.17 21.02 2.44
N ARG A 464 23.94 19.75 2.80
CA ARG A 464 24.88 18.64 2.56
C ARG A 464 24.66 17.93 1.22
N PHE A 465 23.41 17.76 0.79
CA PHE A 465 23.06 16.94 -0.38
C PHE A 465 22.38 17.75 -1.50
N GLY A 466 21.93 18.98 -1.23
CA GLY A 466 21.42 19.89 -2.27
C GLY A 466 19.99 19.61 -2.74
N TYR A 467 19.17 18.93 -1.93
CA TYR A 467 17.77 18.66 -2.28
C TYR A 467 16.81 18.82 -1.08
N SER A 468 15.53 19.05 -1.37
CA SER A 468 14.42 19.07 -0.42
C SER A 468 13.40 17.98 -0.73
N LYS A 469 12.50 17.72 0.23
CA LYS A 469 11.38 16.77 0.08
C LYS A 469 10.52 17.08 -1.15
N ASP A 470 10.19 18.36 -1.36
CA ASP A 470 9.39 18.81 -2.51
C ASP A 470 10.12 18.65 -3.85
N THR A 471 11.43 18.91 -3.88
CA THR A 471 12.23 18.73 -5.10
C THR A 471 12.35 17.25 -5.48
N LEU A 472 12.53 16.36 -4.49
CA LEU A 472 12.55 14.92 -4.70
C LEU A 472 11.20 14.44 -5.26
N PHE A 473 10.10 14.87 -4.65
CA PHE A 473 8.76 14.53 -5.10
C PHE A 473 8.48 14.98 -6.54
N THR A 474 8.86 16.21 -6.86
CA THR A 474 8.70 16.76 -8.21
C THR A 474 9.51 15.96 -9.23
N GLU A 475 10.74 15.58 -8.88
CA GLU A 475 11.59 14.76 -9.76
C GLU A 475 11.00 13.36 -9.97
N LEU A 476 10.57 12.69 -8.91
CA LEU A 476 9.89 11.39 -8.99
C LEU A 476 8.63 11.45 -9.86
N ALA A 477 7.79 12.47 -9.68
CA ALA A 477 6.61 12.68 -10.51
C ALA A 477 6.97 12.89 -12.00
N ASN A 478 8.06 13.61 -12.29
CA ASN A 478 8.56 13.80 -13.65
C ASN A 478 9.07 12.49 -14.27
N LEU A 479 9.81 11.68 -13.51
CA LEU A 479 10.31 10.38 -13.95
C LEU A 479 9.18 9.40 -14.25
N GLN A 480 8.18 9.34 -13.36
CA GLN A 480 6.97 8.54 -13.56
C GLN A 480 6.21 8.97 -14.83
N LYS A 481 6.05 10.29 -15.05
CA LYS A 481 5.42 10.82 -16.28
C LYS A 481 6.18 10.42 -17.55
N ARG A 482 7.51 10.33 -17.47
CA ARG A 482 8.38 9.88 -18.58
C ARG A 482 8.45 8.36 -18.71
N LYS A 483 7.87 7.60 -17.78
CA LYS A 483 7.90 6.12 -17.72
C LYS A 483 9.33 5.56 -17.69
N ILE A 484 10.23 6.26 -17.02
CA ILE A 484 11.60 5.80 -16.81
C ILE A 484 11.58 4.74 -15.72
N SER A 485 12.13 3.56 -16.01
CA SER A 485 12.11 2.40 -15.11
C SER A 485 13.26 2.37 -14.11
N ASP A 486 14.35 3.07 -14.43
CA ASP A 486 15.61 3.07 -13.69
C ASP A 486 15.74 4.45 -13.02
N VAL A 487 15.39 4.49 -11.73
CA VAL A 487 15.33 5.70 -10.93
C VAL A 487 16.59 5.77 -10.08
N PHE A 488 17.55 6.59 -10.48
CA PHE A 488 18.72 6.93 -9.70
C PHE A 488 18.77 8.44 -9.48
N ILE A 489 18.69 8.86 -8.21
CA ILE A 489 18.68 10.28 -7.82
C ILE A 489 19.88 10.52 -6.92
N GLU A 490 21.00 10.97 -7.51
CA GLU A 490 22.30 11.11 -6.84
C GLU A 490 22.25 11.84 -5.48
N PRO A 491 21.54 12.98 -5.31
CA PRO A 491 21.41 13.63 -4.01
C PRO A 491 20.77 12.75 -2.91
N PHE A 492 19.70 12.02 -3.26
CA PHE A 492 19.01 11.11 -2.35
C PHE A 492 19.89 9.92 -1.98
N GLU A 493 20.57 9.35 -2.98
CA GLU A 493 21.47 8.21 -2.83
C GLU A 493 22.66 8.55 -1.93
N ASN A 494 23.20 9.76 -2.04
CA ASN A 494 24.25 10.24 -1.16
C ASN A 494 23.79 10.36 0.30
N GLU A 495 22.54 10.75 0.55
CA GLU A 495 21.97 10.74 1.92
C GLU A 495 21.81 9.31 2.45
N GLU A 496 21.28 8.40 1.64
CA GLU A 496 21.14 6.98 1.99
C GLU A 496 22.49 6.33 2.36
N ILE A 497 23.53 6.60 1.56
CA ILE A 497 24.90 6.14 1.83
C ILE A 497 25.43 6.75 3.13
N PHE A 498 25.22 8.05 3.37
CA PHE A 498 25.62 8.71 4.61
C PHE A 498 24.94 8.10 5.84
N LEU A 499 23.63 7.86 5.78
CA LEU A 499 22.92 7.19 6.86
C LEU A 499 23.44 5.76 7.04
N GLN A 500 23.80 5.05 5.96
CA GLN A 500 24.38 3.70 6.07
C GLN A 500 25.76 3.74 6.74
N GLN A 501 26.57 4.77 6.49
CA GLN A 501 27.85 4.95 7.20
C GLN A 501 27.67 5.12 8.70
N ILE A 502 26.59 5.78 9.14
CA ILE A 502 26.22 5.86 10.56
C ILE A 502 25.89 4.47 11.10
N VAL A 503 25.02 3.72 10.42
CA VAL A 503 24.65 2.35 10.79
C VAL A 503 25.90 1.45 10.91
N ASP A 504 26.75 1.47 9.90
CA ASP A 504 27.98 0.67 9.85
C ASP A 504 28.95 1.07 10.96
N SER A 505 29.09 2.36 11.25
CA SER A 505 29.97 2.85 12.32
C SER A 505 29.46 2.44 13.71
N ILE A 506 28.15 2.45 13.93
CA ILE A 506 27.55 1.99 15.19
C ILE A 506 27.76 0.49 15.36
N LEU A 507 27.53 -0.29 14.29
CA LEU A 507 27.72 -1.73 14.28
C LEU A 507 29.17 -2.11 14.59
N VAL A 508 30.14 -1.56 13.85
CA VAL A 508 31.55 -1.92 13.98
C VAL A 508 32.16 -1.46 15.32
N ASN A 509 31.79 -0.28 15.81
CA ASN A 509 32.42 0.27 17.02
C ASN A 509 31.75 -0.18 18.33
N HIS A 510 30.46 -0.50 18.28
CA HIS A 510 29.65 -0.74 19.50
C HIS A 510 28.89 -2.07 19.50
N ASN A 511 28.97 -2.86 18.43
CA ASN A 511 28.24 -4.12 18.30
C ASN A 511 26.72 -3.97 18.47
N ILE A 512 26.17 -2.89 17.92
CA ILE A 512 24.74 -2.56 17.94
C ILE A 512 24.24 -2.48 16.50
N LEU A 513 23.17 -3.21 16.18
CA LEU A 513 22.52 -3.13 14.88
C LEU A 513 21.29 -2.22 14.97
N ILE A 514 21.35 -1.10 14.27
CA ILE A 514 20.18 -0.28 13.92
C ILE A 514 19.91 -0.42 12.42
N SER A 515 18.79 0.10 11.92
CA SER A 515 18.49 0.09 10.48
C SER A 515 18.26 1.49 9.93
N ARG A 516 18.22 1.59 8.61
CA ARG A 516 17.55 2.71 7.94
C ARG A 516 16.12 2.31 7.66
N HIS A 517 15.28 3.31 7.42
CA HIS A 517 14.01 3.07 6.77
C HIS A 517 14.27 2.70 5.29
N THR A 518 13.77 1.54 4.86
CA THR A 518 14.04 1.03 3.51
C THR A 518 13.03 1.62 2.53
N ILE A 519 13.52 2.40 1.59
CA ILE A 519 12.72 3.08 0.56
C ILE A 519 13.07 2.48 -0.81
N VAL A 520 12.06 2.04 -1.55
CA VAL A 520 12.22 1.64 -2.95
C VAL A 520 11.63 2.75 -3.82
N LEU A 521 12.45 3.73 -4.21
CA LEU A 521 12.01 4.94 -4.93
C LEU A 521 11.09 4.67 -6.13
N LYS A 522 11.28 3.54 -6.83
CA LYS A 522 10.47 3.14 -7.97
C LYS A 522 9.02 2.80 -7.62
N GLN A 523 8.79 2.30 -6.41
CA GLN A 523 7.47 1.85 -5.94
C GLN A 523 6.78 2.90 -5.07
N GLU A 524 7.55 3.83 -4.51
CA GLU A 524 7.07 4.93 -3.68
C GLU A 524 6.48 6.05 -4.54
N THR A 525 5.26 6.44 -4.21
CA THR A 525 4.55 7.53 -4.89
C THR A 525 4.42 8.78 -4.03
N LEU A 526 4.61 8.66 -2.73
CA LEU A 526 4.50 9.74 -1.77
C LEU A 526 5.87 10.38 -1.50
N PRO A 527 5.88 11.66 -1.09
CA PRO A 527 7.12 12.34 -0.75
C PRO A 527 7.65 11.79 0.56
N ILE A 528 8.47 10.74 0.53
CA ILE A 528 9.16 10.22 1.71
C ILE A 528 10.66 10.40 1.58
N VAL A 529 11.33 10.64 2.70
CA VAL A 529 12.77 10.86 2.76
C VAL A 529 13.42 9.82 3.68
N PRO A 530 14.72 9.53 3.50
CA PRO A 530 15.43 8.57 4.32
C PRO A 530 15.46 8.98 5.80
N SER A 531 15.44 7.98 6.67
CA SER A 531 15.61 8.16 8.12
C SER A 531 16.35 6.98 8.75
N LEU A 532 17.02 7.23 9.89
CA LEU A 532 17.52 6.15 10.74
C LEU A 532 16.36 5.63 11.59
N ARG A 533 16.35 4.32 11.79
CA ARG A 533 15.32 3.60 12.51
C ARG A 533 15.95 2.80 13.66
N ILE A 534 15.47 3.08 14.87
CA ILE A 534 15.97 2.48 16.11
C ILE A 534 14.77 1.89 16.84
N SER A 535 14.76 0.58 17.02
CA SER A 535 13.64 -0.17 17.60
C SER A 535 14.02 -0.71 18.97
N CYS A 536 13.11 -0.65 19.93
CA CYS A 536 13.25 -1.32 21.21
C CYS A 536 12.31 -2.53 21.30
N THR A 537 12.66 -3.49 22.15
CA THR A 537 11.87 -4.71 22.38
C THR A 537 11.66 -4.93 23.87
N ALA A 538 10.58 -5.59 24.24
CA ALA A 538 10.21 -5.85 25.63
C ALA A 538 11.20 -6.76 26.37
N SER A 539 12.07 -7.49 25.66
CA SER A 539 13.09 -8.36 26.24
C SER A 539 14.36 -7.62 26.70
N MET A 540 14.50 -6.34 26.36
CA MET A 540 15.65 -5.51 26.73
C MET A 540 15.55 -4.99 28.17
N THR A 541 16.70 -4.75 28.80
CA THR A 541 16.75 -4.00 30.06
C THR A 541 16.93 -2.50 29.79
N GLU A 542 16.50 -1.67 30.74
CA GLU A 542 16.61 -0.22 30.63
C GLU A 542 18.07 0.25 30.52
N ASP A 543 18.99 -0.36 31.28
CA ASP A 543 20.42 -0.03 31.26
C ASP A 543 21.08 -0.37 29.92
N GLU A 544 20.75 -1.52 29.33
CA GLU A 544 21.22 -1.93 28.00
C GLU A 544 20.74 -0.94 26.93
N LEU A 545 19.46 -0.57 26.96
CA LEU A 545 18.87 0.38 26.02
C LEU A 545 19.53 1.75 26.13
N LEU A 546 19.66 2.30 27.34
CA LEU A 546 20.26 3.62 27.57
C LEU A 546 21.74 3.65 27.15
N THR A 547 22.49 2.60 27.45
CA THR A 547 23.90 2.47 27.02
C THR A 547 24.00 2.45 25.49
N ALA A 548 23.11 1.72 24.82
CA ALA A 548 23.06 1.69 23.36
C ALA A 548 22.69 3.07 22.78
N CYS A 549 21.70 3.75 23.36
CA CYS A 549 21.29 5.09 22.94
C CYS A 549 22.45 6.10 23.05
N GLU A 550 23.22 6.08 24.13
CA GLU A 550 24.38 6.98 24.30
C GLU A 550 25.46 6.73 23.22
N ASN A 551 25.76 5.46 22.92
CA ASN A 551 26.72 5.08 21.88
C ASN A 551 26.27 5.51 20.49
N ILE A 552 24.97 5.36 20.18
CA ILE A 552 24.36 5.82 18.92
C ILE A 552 24.53 7.33 18.77
N ILE A 553 24.14 8.10 19.79
CA ILE A 553 24.21 9.57 19.76
C ILE A 553 25.66 10.05 19.64
N THR A 554 26.59 9.42 20.37
CA THR A 554 28.02 9.73 20.28
C THR A 554 28.57 9.52 18.87
N THR A 555 28.19 8.42 18.22
CA THR A 555 28.60 8.12 16.85
C THR A 555 28.01 9.08 15.83
N ILE A 556 26.70 9.38 15.96
CA ILE A 556 26.01 10.38 15.12
C ILE A 556 26.71 11.73 15.21
N ASN A 557 26.95 12.22 16.43
CA ASN A 557 27.62 13.50 16.65
C ASN A 557 29.00 13.54 15.98
N LYS A 558 29.80 12.48 16.13
CA LYS A 558 31.13 12.39 15.52
C LYS A 558 31.07 12.49 13.99
N LEU A 559 30.14 11.79 13.34
CA LEU A 559 30.02 11.75 11.88
C LEU A 559 29.33 12.99 11.29
N CYS A 560 28.45 13.65 12.05
CA CYS A 560 27.82 14.90 11.62
C CYS A 560 28.76 16.10 11.76
N THR A 561 29.75 16.05 12.66
CA THR A 561 30.79 17.09 12.79
C THR A 561 31.99 16.92 11.85
N ALA A 562 32.17 15.73 11.28
CA ALA A 562 33.23 15.41 10.33
C ALA A 562 32.78 15.70 8.90
#